data_AF-A0A1Y1BAM6-F1
#
_entry.id   AF-A0A1Y1BAM6-F1
#
_cell.length_a   1.000
_cell.length_b   1.000
_cell.length_c   1.000
_cell.angle_alpha   90.00
_cell.angle_beta   90.00
_cell.angle_gamma   90.00
#
_symmetry.space_group_name_H-M   'P 1'
#
loop_
_entity.id
_entity.type
_entity.pdbx_description
1 polymer ?
#
loop_
_entity_poly.entity_id
_entity_poly.type
_entity_poly.pdbx_seq_one_letter_code
_entity_poly.pdbx_strand_id
1 'polypeptide(L)'
;MTSSSQPARISQTVKTPYLSDISTEVTDTTTSTSTTRGNVVEGIDMMVNTNVKDDFVWIRTAGKLTKIAGDSTETIDDARLRFISTRSADLSFTNKLRYGQTVIIGSVKQQTQTANKSSSFGFDGLGSQVSGQETVETLILLTPRRVK
;
A
#
# COMPACT_ATOMS: atom_id res chain seq x y z
N MET A 1 -2.41 -5.28 23.29
CA MET A 1 -1.59 -6.03 24.28
C MET A 1 -1.81 -7.52 24.05
N THR A 2 -0.84 -8.36 24.39
CA THR A 2 -0.89 -9.81 24.18
C THR A 2 -0.50 -10.52 25.46
N SER A 3 -1.06 -11.71 25.68
CA SER A 3 -0.61 -12.63 26.73
C SER A 3 0.40 -13.62 26.15
N SER A 4 1.25 -14.20 27.00
CA SER A 4 2.19 -15.22 26.56
C SER A 4 1.46 -16.41 25.92
N SER A 5 1.99 -16.89 24.80
CA SER A 5 1.47 -17.99 24.00
C SER A 5 0.05 -17.79 23.48
N GLN A 6 -0.47 -16.56 23.51
CA GLN A 6 -1.77 -16.20 22.97
C GLN A 6 -1.57 -15.30 21.75
N PRO A 7 -1.87 -15.80 20.53
CA PRO A 7 -1.85 -14.97 19.35
C PRO A 7 -2.85 -13.83 19.48
N ALA A 8 -2.44 -12.64 19.08
CA ALA A 8 -3.32 -11.49 18.93
C ALA A 8 -3.31 -11.02 17.48
N ARG A 9 -4.49 -10.66 16.97
CA ARG A 9 -4.63 -10.04 15.65
C ARG A 9 -5.02 -8.58 15.84
N ILE A 10 -4.38 -7.70 15.10
CA ILE A 10 -4.78 -6.31 14.92
C ILE A 10 -5.15 -6.12 13.46
N SER A 11 -6.39 -5.74 13.21
CA SER A 11 -6.87 -5.38 11.88
C SER A 11 -7.57 -4.05 11.96
N GLN A 12 -7.05 -3.08 11.20
CA GLN A 12 -7.65 -1.78 11.02
C GLN A 12 -7.58 -1.47 9.54
N THR A 13 -8.70 -1.61 8.85
CA THR A 13 -8.77 -1.45 7.40
C THR A 13 -9.90 -0.51 6.99
N VAL A 14 -9.65 0.24 5.92
CA VAL A 14 -10.60 1.11 5.24
C VAL A 14 -10.80 0.56 3.83
N LYS A 15 -12.06 0.42 3.41
CA LYS A 15 -12.41 -0.02 2.07
C LYS A 15 -12.80 1.20 1.23
N THR A 16 -12.08 1.43 0.14
CA THR A 16 -12.37 2.50 -0.80
C THR A 16 -12.94 1.89 -2.08
N PRO A 17 -14.23 2.14 -2.39
CA PRO A 17 -14.82 1.67 -3.64
C PRO A 17 -14.29 2.49 -4.83
N TYR A 18 -14.17 1.82 -5.98
CA TYR A 18 -13.84 2.44 -7.26
C TYR A 18 -14.60 1.75 -8.40
N LEU A 19 -14.67 2.40 -9.56
CA LEU A 19 -15.22 1.79 -10.77
C LEU A 19 -14.06 1.14 -11.55
N SER A 20 -14.16 -0.16 -11.80
CA SER A 20 -13.27 -0.95 -12.65
C SER A 20 -14.00 -1.36 -13.93
N ASP A 21 -13.25 -1.71 -14.97
CA ASP A 21 -13.76 -2.35 -16.19
C ASP A 21 -14.92 -1.60 -16.85
N ILE A 22 -14.60 -0.49 -17.52
CA ILE A 22 -15.55 0.21 -18.38
C ILE A 22 -15.50 -0.40 -19.77
N SER A 23 -16.54 -1.12 -20.17
CA SER A 23 -16.71 -1.57 -21.55
C SER A 23 -17.76 -0.70 -22.22
N THR A 24 -17.36 -0.04 -23.30
CA THR A 24 -18.24 0.76 -24.15
C THR A 24 -18.48 -0.02 -25.44
N GLU A 25 -19.70 -0.53 -25.62
CA GLU A 25 -20.13 -1.13 -26.87
C GLU A 25 -20.83 -0.03 -27.70
N VAL A 26 -20.27 0.27 -28.87
CA VAL A 26 -20.86 1.18 -29.84
C VAL A 26 -21.49 0.35 -30.96
N THR A 27 -22.81 0.45 -31.09
CA THR A 27 -23.57 -0.03 -32.27
C THR A 27 -24.13 1.16 -33.02
N ASP A 28 -24.51 0.98 -34.30
CA ASP A 28 -24.93 2.05 -35.22
C ASP A 28 -26.07 2.97 -34.70
N THR A 29 -26.78 2.56 -33.64
CA THR A 29 -27.90 3.32 -33.04
C THR A 29 -27.81 3.49 -31.52
N THR A 30 -26.85 2.86 -30.82
CA THR A 30 -26.82 2.88 -29.35
C THR A 30 -25.40 2.74 -28.79
N THR A 31 -25.04 3.62 -27.85
CA THR A 31 -23.84 3.51 -27.01
C THR A 31 -24.22 2.93 -25.66
N SER A 32 -23.70 1.75 -25.32
CA SER A 32 -23.91 1.11 -24.03
C SER A 32 -22.61 1.11 -23.23
N THR A 33 -22.62 1.73 -22.04
CA THR A 33 -21.49 1.74 -21.11
C THR A 33 -21.79 0.85 -19.91
N SER A 34 -20.97 -0.17 -19.68
CA SER A 34 -21.03 -1.02 -18.48
C SER A 34 -19.87 -0.70 -17.54
N THR A 35 -20.08 -0.71 -16.23
CA THR A 35 -19.03 -0.50 -15.22
C THR A 35 -19.13 -1.53 -14.11
N THR A 36 -17.99 -2.03 -13.64
CA THR A 36 -17.91 -2.94 -12.48
C THR A 36 -17.48 -2.16 -11.24
N ARG A 37 -18.08 -2.43 -10.08
CA ARG A 37 -17.62 -1.79 -8.82
C ARG A 37 -16.54 -2.64 -8.17
N GLY A 38 -15.30 -2.16 -8.22
CA GLY A 38 -14.16 -2.70 -7.49
C GLY A 38 -14.03 -2.11 -6.08
N ASN A 39 -13.26 -2.76 -5.21
CA ASN A 39 -12.90 -2.24 -3.89
C ASN A 39 -11.39 -2.39 -3.66
N VAL A 40 -10.77 -1.34 -3.14
CA VAL A 40 -9.40 -1.36 -2.61
C VAL A 40 -9.45 -1.35 -1.09
N VAL A 41 -8.61 -2.16 -0.45
CA VAL A 41 -8.46 -2.20 1.00
C VAL A 41 -7.14 -1.54 1.40
N GLU A 42 -7.22 -0.52 2.24
CA GLU A 42 -6.09 0.14 2.89
C GLU A 42 -6.10 -0.18 4.38
N GLY A 43 -4.92 -0.23 5.01
CA GLY A 43 -4.77 -0.37 6.45
C GLY A 43 -3.81 -1.47 6.85
N ILE A 44 -3.91 -1.86 8.12
CA ILE A 44 -3.01 -2.81 8.77
C ILE A 44 -3.79 -4.09 9.06
N ASP A 45 -3.23 -5.24 8.71
CA ASP A 45 -3.68 -6.54 9.18
C ASP A 45 -2.47 -7.36 9.62
N MET A 46 -2.30 -7.51 10.94
CA MET A 46 -1.14 -8.18 11.53
C MET A 46 -1.57 -9.15 12.61
N MET A 47 -0.81 -10.24 12.72
CA MET A 47 -0.92 -11.21 13.78
C MET A 47 0.42 -11.29 14.49
N VAL A 48 0.37 -11.28 15.82
CA VAL A 48 1.53 -11.35 16.69
C VAL A 48 1.35 -12.48 17.68
N ASN A 49 2.39 -13.28 17.87
CA ASN A 49 2.47 -14.31 18.89
C ASN A 49 3.74 -14.08 19.71
N THR A 50 3.60 -14.14 21.02
CA THR A 50 4.66 -13.81 21.96
C THR A 50 4.88 -14.94 22.96
N ASN A 51 6.13 -15.33 23.21
CA ASN A 51 6.50 -16.16 24.37
C ASN A 51 7.30 -15.29 25.33
N VAL A 52 6.66 -14.93 26.44
CA VAL A 52 7.15 -13.96 27.42
C VAL A 52 8.03 -14.70 28.43
N LYS A 53 9.29 -14.28 28.55
CA LYS A 53 10.22 -14.69 29.63
C LYS A 53 10.53 -13.50 30.51
N ASP A 54 11.28 -13.72 31.58
CA ASP A 54 11.51 -12.66 32.55
C ASP A 54 12.35 -11.50 32.01
N ASP A 55 13.40 -11.81 31.25
CA ASP A 55 14.34 -10.81 30.72
C ASP A 55 14.15 -10.49 29.23
N PHE A 56 13.38 -11.32 28.51
CA PHE A 56 13.22 -11.21 27.07
C PHE A 56 11.88 -11.79 26.61
N VAL A 57 11.52 -11.49 25.36
CA VAL A 57 10.34 -12.03 24.70
C VAL A 57 10.73 -12.58 23.33
N TRP A 58 10.25 -13.77 23.01
CA TRP A 58 10.24 -14.24 21.63
C TRP A 58 8.99 -13.69 20.95
N ILE A 59 9.16 -12.99 19.83
CA ILE A 59 8.05 -12.42 19.07
C ILE A 59 8.07 -13.03 17.68
N ARG A 60 6.93 -13.56 17.26
CA ARG A 60 6.60 -13.86 15.87
C ARG A 60 5.51 -12.90 15.42
N THR A 61 5.80 -12.06 14.45
CA THR A 61 4.82 -11.15 13.83
C THR A 61 4.74 -11.46 12.36
N ALA A 62 3.53 -11.60 11.84
CA ALA A 62 3.28 -11.73 10.42
C ALA A 62 2.10 -10.85 10.04
N GLY A 63 2.14 -10.21 8.88
CA GLY A 63 1.03 -9.38 8.44
C GLY A 63 1.34 -8.55 7.22
N LYS A 64 0.38 -7.71 6.88
CA LYS A 64 0.43 -6.82 5.74
C LYS A 64 0.02 -5.41 6.16
N LEU A 65 0.77 -4.42 5.69
CA LEU A 65 0.39 -3.02 5.70
C LEU A 65 0.07 -2.63 4.26
N THR A 66 -1.12 -2.12 4.02
CA THR A 66 -1.54 -1.59 2.71
C THR A 66 -1.85 -0.11 2.86
N LYS A 67 -1.43 0.71 1.92
CA LYS A 67 -1.70 2.15 1.86
C LYS A 67 -2.11 2.55 0.45
N ILE A 68 -3.03 3.50 0.29
CA ILE A 68 -3.27 4.10 -1.02
C ILE A 68 -2.09 5.02 -1.37
N ALA A 69 -1.46 4.74 -2.51
CA ALA A 69 -0.24 5.38 -2.99
C ALA A 69 -0.53 6.56 -3.93
N GLY A 70 -1.66 6.50 -4.64
CA GLY A 70 -2.09 7.49 -5.60
C GLY A 70 -3.55 7.25 -5.96
N ASP A 71 -4.24 8.35 -6.25
CA ASP A 71 -5.62 8.37 -6.67
C ASP A 71 -5.70 9.40 -7.80
N SER A 72 -5.74 8.93 -9.04
CA SER A 72 -5.84 9.79 -10.22
C SER A 72 -7.19 9.57 -10.90
N THR A 73 -7.70 10.64 -11.51
CA THR A 73 -8.85 10.53 -12.40
C THR A 73 -8.46 10.96 -13.80
N GLU A 74 -8.89 10.19 -14.79
CA GLU A 74 -8.66 10.45 -16.21
C GLU A 74 -9.99 10.39 -16.94
N THR A 75 -10.19 11.27 -17.92
CA THR A 75 -11.41 11.25 -18.73
C THR A 75 -11.09 10.63 -20.08
N ILE A 76 -11.78 9.53 -20.42
CA ILE A 76 -11.71 8.88 -21.72
C ILE A 76 -13.14 8.84 -22.28
N ASP A 77 -13.37 9.46 -23.44
CA ASP A 77 -14.68 9.49 -24.13
C ASP A 77 -15.87 9.87 -23.21
N ASP A 78 -15.80 11.03 -22.56
CA ASP A 78 -16.77 11.55 -21.57
C ASP A 78 -16.99 10.67 -20.31
N ALA A 79 -16.29 9.55 -20.18
CA ALA A 79 -16.29 8.73 -18.97
C ALA A 79 -15.12 9.12 -18.04
N ARG A 80 -15.44 9.46 -16.78
CA ARG A 80 -14.44 9.75 -15.75
C ARG A 80 -13.98 8.47 -15.07
N LEU A 81 -12.77 8.04 -15.40
CA LEU A 81 -12.08 6.90 -14.80
C LEU A 81 -11.36 7.32 -13.53
N ARG A 82 -11.32 6.43 -12.53
CA ARG A 82 -10.55 6.61 -11.30
C ARG A 82 -9.56 5.47 -11.16
N PHE A 83 -8.27 5.78 -11.17
CA PHE A 83 -7.18 4.84 -10.99
C PHE A 83 -6.63 4.96 -9.57
N ILE A 84 -6.72 3.86 -8.82
CA ILE A 84 -6.19 3.78 -7.46
C ILE A 84 -4.93 2.92 -7.47
N SER A 85 -3.80 3.53 -7.13
CA SER A 85 -2.55 2.83 -6.88
C SER A 85 -2.45 2.47 -5.40
N THR A 86 -2.04 1.25 -5.09
CA THR A 86 -1.80 0.82 -3.70
C THR A 86 -0.34 0.45 -3.47
N ARG A 87 0.13 0.69 -2.25
CA ARG A 87 1.41 0.24 -1.71
C ARG A 87 1.13 -0.82 -0.68
N SER A 88 1.81 -1.95 -0.79
CA SER A 88 1.69 -3.06 0.16
C SER A 88 3.07 -3.41 0.71
N ALA A 89 3.13 -3.67 2.01
CA ALA A 89 4.32 -4.15 2.71
C ALA A 89 3.94 -5.43 3.46
N ASP A 90 4.48 -6.56 3.01
CA ASP A 90 4.34 -7.83 3.71
C ASP A 90 5.48 -7.97 4.72
N LEU A 91 5.12 -8.32 5.94
CA LEU A 91 6.02 -8.41 7.08
C LEU A 91 5.98 -9.83 7.64
N SER A 92 7.14 -10.43 7.81
CA SER A 92 7.33 -11.67 8.57
C SER A 92 8.58 -11.53 9.42
N PHE A 93 8.42 -11.52 10.73
CA PHE A 93 9.49 -11.30 11.69
C PHE A 93 9.40 -12.33 12.81
N THR A 94 10.51 -13.04 13.07
CA THR A 94 10.63 -13.92 14.24
C THR A 94 11.97 -13.67 14.91
N ASN A 95 11.97 -13.15 16.14
CA ASN A 95 13.22 -12.91 16.87
C ASN A 95 13.02 -12.89 18.39
N LYS A 96 14.14 -13.05 19.12
CA LYS A 96 14.25 -12.82 20.56
C LYS A 96 14.63 -11.36 20.80
N LEU A 97 13.82 -10.65 21.57
CA LEU A 97 14.04 -9.25 21.88
C LEU A 97 14.10 -9.03 23.40
N ARG A 98 15.02 -8.19 23.84
CA ARG A 98 15.02 -7.67 25.22
C ARG A 98 13.96 -6.60 25.35
N TYR A 99 13.34 -6.51 26.53
CA TYR A 99 12.37 -5.46 26.80
C TYR A 99 13.03 -4.08 26.74
N GLY A 100 12.34 -3.11 26.14
CA GLY A 100 12.82 -1.74 25.97
C GLY A 100 13.79 -1.53 24.79
N GLN A 101 14.24 -2.59 24.12
CA GLN A 101 15.08 -2.46 22.93
C GLN A 101 14.22 -2.29 21.67
N THR A 102 14.47 -1.23 20.91
CA THR A 102 13.86 -1.03 19.58
C THR A 102 14.65 -1.80 18.52
N VAL A 103 13.94 -2.51 17.65
CA VAL A 103 14.53 -3.15 16.46
C VAL A 103 13.75 -2.77 15.20
N ILE A 104 14.44 -2.75 14.07
CA ILE A 104 13.82 -2.64 12.75
C ILE A 104 13.33 -4.03 12.36
N ILE A 105 12.03 -4.17 12.13
CA ILE A 105 11.40 -5.45 11.75
C ILE A 105 11.06 -5.51 10.26
N GLY A 106 11.10 -4.39 9.56
CA GLY A 106 10.89 -4.32 8.13
C GLY A 106 11.26 -2.94 7.57
N SER A 107 11.59 -2.91 6.28
CA SER A 107 11.82 -1.69 5.51
C SER A 107 11.26 -1.86 4.10
N VAL A 108 10.52 -0.88 3.60
CA VAL A 108 10.10 -0.81 2.20
C VAL A 108 10.66 0.47 1.59
N LYS A 109 11.52 0.31 0.58
CA LYS A 109 12.09 1.41 -0.20
C LYS A 109 11.48 1.39 -1.59
N GLN A 110 10.86 2.48 -2.00
CA GLN A 110 10.29 2.62 -3.33
C GLN A 110 10.86 3.85 -4.02
N GLN A 111 11.36 3.67 -5.24
CA GLN A 111 11.73 4.76 -6.14
C GLN A 111 10.68 4.85 -7.24
N THR A 112 10.03 6.01 -7.34
CA THR A 112 9.14 6.35 -8.44
C THR A 112 9.88 7.30 -9.35
N GLN A 113 10.10 6.87 -10.60
CA GLN A 113 10.62 7.73 -11.66
C GLN A 113 9.46 8.12 -12.57
N THR A 114 9.08 9.39 -12.54
CA THR A 114 8.08 9.96 -13.44
C THR A 114 8.83 10.70 -14.55
N ALA A 115 8.76 10.18 -15.77
CA ALA A 115 9.30 10.83 -16.95
C ALA A 115 8.15 11.28 -17.84
N ASN A 116 7.76 12.55 -17.74
CA ASN A 116 6.78 13.14 -18.65
C ASN A 116 7.53 13.73 -19.85
N LYS A 117 7.40 13.10 -21.02
CA LYS A 117 7.80 13.67 -22.30
C LYS A 117 6.60 14.36 -22.92
N SER A 118 6.61 15.69 -22.96
CA SER A 118 5.72 16.46 -23.83
C SER A 118 6.44 16.71 -25.14
N SER A 119 6.00 16.06 -26.22
CA SER A 119 6.46 16.35 -27.58
C SER A 119 5.40 17.16 -28.30
N SER A 120 5.70 18.42 -28.62
CA SER A 120 4.88 19.20 -29.55
C SER A 120 5.20 18.74 -30.98
N PHE A 121 4.14 18.44 -31.75
CA PHE A 121 4.16 17.98 -33.13
C PHE A 121 5.33 18.55 -33.96
N GLY A 122 6.25 17.69 -34.39
CA GLY A 122 7.13 17.92 -35.55
C GLY A 122 8.47 18.64 -35.35
N PHE A 123 8.83 19.11 -34.14
CA PHE A 123 10.14 19.75 -33.91
C PHE A 123 10.85 19.18 -32.68
N ASP A 124 11.95 18.45 -32.91
CA ASP A 124 12.74 17.71 -31.90
C ASP A 124 13.40 18.61 -30.82
N GLY A 125 13.30 19.93 -30.95
CA GLY A 125 13.97 20.92 -30.09
C GLY A 125 13.09 21.67 -29.07
N LEU A 126 11.77 21.47 -29.06
CA LEU A 126 10.81 22.23 -28.21
C LEU A 126 10.07 21.34 -27.19
N GLY A 127 10.68 20.25 -26.73
CA GLY A 127 10.13 19.39 -25.68
C GLY A 127 10.70 19.73 -24.31
N SER A 128 9.84 20.06 -23.35
CA SER A 128 10.23 20.13 -21.93
C SER A 128 10.13 18.74 -21.31
N GLN A 129 11.27 18.19 -20.87
CA GLN A 129 11.30 16.95 -20.11
C GLN A 129 11.35 17.27 -18.61
N VAL A 130 10.22 17.06 -17.93
CA VAL A 130 10.17 17.15 -16.47
C VAL A 130 10.34 15.74 -15.92
N SER A 131 11.51 15.46 -15.36
CA SER A 131 11.78 14.22 -14.63
C SER A 131 11.60 14.46 -13.14
N GLY A 132 10.60 13.80 -12.54
CA GLY A 132 10.43 13.75 -11.09
C GLY A 132 10.95 12.41 -10.56
N GLN A 133 11.88 12.44 -9.61
CA GLN A 133 12.26 11.25 -8.87
C GLN A 133 11.78 11.39 -7.42
N GLU A 134 10.84 10.53 -7.02
CA GLU A 134 10.36 10.47 -5.65
C GLU A 134 10.82 9.15 -5.03
N THR A 135 11.57 9.22 -3.93
CA THR A 135 11.95 8.02 -3.16
C THR A 135 11.24 8.06 -1.81
N VAL A 136 10.40 7.06 -1.54
CA VAL A 136 9.71 6.91 -0.27
C VAL A 136 10.27 5.67 0.44
N GLU A 137 10.76 5.88 1.66
CA GLU A 137 11.24 4.82 2.54
C GLU A 137 10.33 4.70 3.76
N THR A 138 9.82 3.51 4.01
CA THR A 138 8.99 3.17 5.18
C THR A 138 9.77 2.21 6.06
N LEU A 139 10.03 2.60 7.31
CA LEU A 139 10.67 1.77 8.32
C LEU A 139 9.64 1.32 9.36
N ILE A 140 9.68 0.04 9.71
CA ILE A 140 8.81 -0.55 10.73
C ILE A 140 9.67 -0.88 11.95
N LEU A 141 9.32 -0.27 13.09
CA LEU A 141 10.05 -0.37 14.35
C LEU A 141 9.21 -1.13 15.38
N LEU A 142 9.85 -2.00 16.15
CA LEU A 142 9.22 -2.76 17.24
C LEU A 142 9.98 -2.55 18.53
N THR A 143 9.27 -2.16 19.58
CA THR A 143 9.82 -2.03 20.94
C THR A 143 8.93 -2.80 21.91
N PRO A 144 9.33 -4.00 22.37
CA PRO A 144 8.54 -4.76 23.31
C PRO A 144 8.62 -4.16 24.71
N ARG A 145 7.47 -4.03 25.37
CA ARG A 145 7.36 -3.64 26.79
C ARG A 145 6.59 -4.72 27.54
N ARG A 146 7.06 -5.07 28.73
CA ARG A 146 6.34 -5.93 29.67
C ARG A 146 5.50 -5.05 30.59
N VAL A 147 4.20 -5.30 30.63
CA VAL A 147 3.30 -4.77 31.65
C VAL A 147 3.16 -5.86 32.70
N LYS A 148 3.40 -5.53 33.97
CA LYS A 148 3.19 -6.43 35.11
C LYS A 148 1.82 -6.15 35.70
#